data_AF-A0A1I7I086-F1
#
_entry.id   AF-A0A1I7I086-F1
#
_cell.length_a   1.000
_cell.length_b   1.000
_cell.length_c   1.000
_cell.angle_alpha   90.00
_cell.angle_beta   90.00
_cell.angle_gamma   90.00
#
_symmetry.space_group_name_H-M   'P 1'
#
loop_
_entity.id
_entity.type
_entity.pdbx_description
1 polymer ?
#
loop_
_entity_poly.entity_id
_entity_poly.type
_entity_poly.pdbx_seq_one_letter_code
_entity_poly.pdbx_strand_id
1 'polypeptide(L)' 'MLKRLFANVLDEIIIFAISVLLLLAAEGIMKVIGFKIVDAAAFLLIIYAVINVLYFPLLEGGKYATTLGKRLLKLDD' A
#
# COMPACT_ATOMS: atom_id res chain seq x y z
N MET A 1 19.54 12.84 4.03
CA MET A 1 18.26 13.42 3.58
C MET A 1 17.75 12.79 2.28
N LEU A 2 18.51 12.83 1.19
CA LEU A 2 18.09 12.26 -0.11
C LEU A 2 17.67 10.77 -0.04
N LYS A 3 18.46 9.92 0.64
CA LYS A 3 18.13 8.50 0.82
C LYS A 3 16.81 8.27 1.57
N ARG A 4 16.48 9.11 2.57
CA ARG A 4 15.20 9.03 3.31
C ARG A 4 14.03 9.47 2.43
N LEU A 5 14.21 10.46 1.58
CA LEU A 5 13.20 10.85 0.60
C LEU A 5 12.91 9.70 -0.37
N PHE A 6 13.95 9.04 -0.90
CA PHE A 6 13.80 7.84 -1.74
C PHE A 6 13.11 6.68 -1.01
N ALA A 7 13.43 6.46 0.27
CA ALA A 7 12.75 5.45 1.08
C ALA A 7 11.25 5.71 1.17
N ASN A 8 10.86 6.96 1.47
CA ASN A 8 9.45 7.34 1.57
C ASN A 8 8.72 7.22 0.22
N VAL A 9 9.37 7.61 -0.88
CA VAL A 9 8.81 7.43 -2.23
C VAL A 9 8.63 5.94 -2.54
N LEU A 10 9.58 5.10 -2.13
CA LEU A 10 9.49 3.65 -2.34
C LEU A 10 8.37 3.03 -1.51
N ASP A 11 8.19 3.48 -0.27
CA ASP A 11 7.05 3.09 0.58
C ASP A 11 5.72 3.47 -0.09
N GLU A 12 5.62 4.67 -0.66
CA GLU A 12 4.39 5.11 -1.34
C GLU A 12 4.09 4.29 -2.60
N ILE A 13 5.13 3.92 -3.37
CA ILE A 13 5.01 3.02 -4.52
C ILE A 13 4.50 1.64 -4.07
N ILE A 14 4.99 1.12 -2.94
CA ILE A 14 4.55 -0.16 -2.39
C ILE A 14 3.08 -0.09 -1.94
N ILE A 15 2.71 0.98 -1.21
CA ILE A 15 1.32 1.22 -0.78
C ILE A 15 0.40 1.28 -2.00
N PHE A 16 0.78 2.02 -3.03
CA PHE A 16 0.01 2.11 -4.27
C PHE A 16 -0.13 0.75 -4.95
N ALA A 17 0.96 -0.02 -5.07
CA ALA A 17 0.93 -1.35 -5.67
C ALA A 17 0.01 -2.32 -4.92
N ILE A 18 0.08 -2.34 -3.58
CA ILE A 18 -0.83 -3.14 -2.73
C ILE A 18 -2.29 -2.72 -2.94
N SER A 19 -2.53 -1.42 -3.04
CA SER A 19 -3.88 -0.87 -3.23
C SER A 19 -4.50 -1.29 -4.56
N VAL A 20 -3.71 -1.27 -5.64
CA VAL A 20 -4.14 -1.76 -6.96
C VAL A 20 -4.43 -3.26 -6.93
N LEU A 21 -3.57 -4.06 -6.29
CA LEU A 21 -3.80 -5.50 -6.15
C LEU A 21 -5.09 -5.82 -5.39
N LEU A 22 -5.37 -5.08 -4.32
CA LEU A 22 -6.62 -5.21 -3.56
C LEU A 22 -7.84 -4.79 -4.37
N LEU A 23 -7.74 -3.73 -5.18
CA LEU A 23 -8.82 -3.35 -6.09
C LEU A 23 -9.11 -4.46 -7.10
N LEU A 24 -8.09 -5.04 -7.72
CA LEU A 24 -8.26 -6.15 -8.67
C LEU A 24 -8.88 -7.38 -8.00
N ALA A 25 -8.46 -7.69 -6.77
CA ALA A 25 -9.07 -8.76 -5.99
C ALA A 25 -10.55 -8.46 -5.69
N ALA A 26 -10.88 -7.23 -5.29
CA ALA A 26 -12.24 -6.80 -5.03
C ALA A 26 -13.11 -6.86 -6.29
N GLU A 27 -12.61 -6.37 -7.44
CA GLU A 27 -13.29 -6.48 -8.73
C GLU A 27 -13.53 -7.94 -9.12
N GLY A 28 -12.54 -8.81 -8.92
CA GLY A 28 -12.67 -10.24 -9.16
C GLY A 28 -13.78 -10.88 -8.33
N ILE A 29 -13.82 -10.59 -7.02
CA ILE A 29 -14.87 -11.06 -6.12
C ILE A 29 -16.24 -10.53 -6.55
N MET A 30 -16.35 -9.22 -6.77
CA MET A 30 -17.60 -8.57 -7.19
C MET A 30 -18.14 -9.19 -8.48
N LYS A 31 -17.26 -9.46 -9.45
CA LYS A 31 -17.64 -10.10 -10.71
C LYS A 31 -18.21 -11.51 -10.52
N VAL A 32 -17.64 -12.29 -9.60
CA VAL A 32 -18.14 -13.65 -9.28
C VAL A 32 -19.55 -13.60 -8.68
N ILE A 33 -19.84 -12.58 -7.86
CA ILE A 33 -21.17 -12.40 -7.26
C ILE A 33 -22.16 -11.61 -8.15
N GLY A 34 -21.78 -11.31 -9.40
CA GLY A 34 -22.64 -10.64 -10.38
C GLY A 34 -22.71 -9.11 -10.25
N PHE A 35 -21.83 -8.50 -9.45
CA PHE A 35 -21.73 -7.05 -9.27
C PHE A 35 -20.52 -6.48 -10.02
N LYS A 36 -20.52 -5.17 -10.25
CA LYS A 36 -19.40 -4.44 -10.87
C LYS A 36 -19.13 -3.16 -10.08
N ILE A 37 -17.85 -2.85 -9.90
CA ILE A 37 -17.43 -1.54 -9.38
C ILE A 37 -17.67 -0.49 -10.47
N VAL A 38 -18.50 0.51 -10.15
CA VAL A 38 -18.91 1.56 -11.10
C VAL A 38 -17.82 2.63 -11.22
N ASP A 39 -17.21 3.02 -10.09
CA ASP A 39 -16.12 3.99 -10.03
C ASP A 39 -14.88 3.38 -9.37
N ALA A 40 -14.02 2.80 -10.22
CA ALA A 40 -12.79 2.16 -9.78
C ALA A 40 -11.78 3.17 -9.19
N ALA A 41 -11.80 4.44 -9.63
CA ALA A 41 -10.89 5.46 -9.14
C ALA A 41 -11.25 5.88 -7.71
N ALA A 42 -12.54 6.11 -7.43
CA ALA A 42 -13.01 6.36 -6.06
C ALA A 42 -12.71 5.18 -5.13
N PHE A 43 -12.93 3.95 -5.61
CA PHE A 43 -12.65 2.74 -4.82
C PHE A 43 -11.14 2.58 -4.54
N LEU A 44 -10.29 2.84 -5.53
CA LEU A 44 -8.84 2.83 -5.38
C LEU A 44 -8.39 3.86 -4.34
N LEU A 45 -8.93 5.07 -4.36
CA LEU A 45 -8.59 6.12 -3.40
C LEU A 45 -8.95 5.72 -1.96
N ILE A 46 -10.11 5.08 -1.76
CA ILE A 46 -10.52 4.58 -0.45
C ILE A 46 -9.57 3.48 0.03
N ILE A 47 -9.29 2.48 -0.81
CA ILE A 47 -8.35 1.40 -0.49
C ILE A 47 -6.98 1.99 -0.16
N TYR A 48 -6.49 2.91 -0.99
CA TYR A 48 -5.21 3.58 -0.81
C TYR A 48 -5.12 4.32 0.52
N ALA A 49 -6.14 5.11 0.88
CA ALA A 49 -6.17 5.82 2.15
C ALA A 49 -6.11 4.84 3.34
N VAL A 50 -6.84 3.74 3.27
CA VAL A 50 -6.83 2.70 4.31
C VAL A 50 -5.45 2.05 4.41
N ILE A 51 -4.86 1.62 3.29
CA ILE A 51 -3.53 0.99 3.29
C ILE A 51 -2.47 1.97 3.77
N ASN A 52 -2.51 3.24 3.35
CA ASN A 52 -1.55 4.24 3.78
C ASN A 52 -1.55 4.44 5.30
N VAL A 53 -2.75 4.52 5.92
CA VAL A 53 -2.90 4.63 7.37
C VAL A 53 -2.41 3.36 8.10
N LEU A 54 -2.62 2.18 7.52
CA LEU A 54 -2.25 0.91 8.14
C LEU A 54 -0.79 0.51 7.90
N TYR A 55 -0.18 0.96 6.82
CA TYR A 55 1.14 0.51 6.37
C TYR A 55 2.22 0.74 7.42
N PHE A 56 2.32 1.95 7.97
CA PHE A 56 3.33 2.29 8.96
C PHE A 56 3.12 1.55 10.28
N PRO A 57 1.94 1.56 10.92
CA PRO A 57 1.70 0.79 12.14
C PRO A 57 1.95 -0.72 11.98
N LEU A 58 1.59 -1.31 10.83
CA LEU A 58 1.80 -2.75 10.59
C LEU A 58 3.28 -3.12 10.44
N LEU A 59 4.08 -2.27 9.80
CA LEU A 59 5.50 -2.55 9.56
C LEU A 59 6.40 -2.14 10.73
N GLU A 60 6.10 -1.01 11.37
CA GLU A 60 6.85 -0.53 12.54
C GLU A 60 6.45 -1.30 13.81
N GLY A 61 5.22 -1.82 13.90
CA GLY A 61 4.82 -2.78 14.94
C GLY A 61 5.25 -4.23 14.67
N GLY A 62 5.84 -4.49 13.50
CA GLY A 62 6.27 -5.82 13.06
C GLY A 62 7.69 -6.19 13.51
N LYS A 63 8.11 -7.42 13.17
CA LYS A 63 9.41 -8.02 13.56
C LYS A 63 10.64 -7.15 13.28
N TYR A 64 10.59 -6.31 12.26
CA TYR A 64 11.73 -5.51 11.80
C TYR A 64 11.67 -4.05 12.26
N ALA A 65 10.56 -3.60 12.86
CA ALA A 65 10.34 -2.24 13.36
C ALA A 65 10.70 -1.11 12.37
N THR A 66 10.61 -1.37 11.07
CA THR A 66 10.97 -0.41 10.01
C THR A 66 10.21 -0.71 8.72
N THR A 67 10.04 0.32 7.88
CA THR A 67 9.30 0.24 6.62
C THR A 67 10.12 -0.45 5.53
N LEU A 68 9.46 -1.01 4.51
CA LEU A 68 10.15 -1.70 3.43
C LEU A 68 11.07 -0.77 2.63
N GLY A 69 10.66 0.48 2.44
CA GLY A 69 11.45 1.52 1.78
C GLY A 69 12.76 1.81 2.50
N LYS A 70 12.71 1.94 3.83
CA LYS A 70 13.90 2.13 4.67
C LYS A 70 14.81 0.88 4.65
N ARG A 71 14.21 -0.32 4.76
CA ARG A 71 14.94 -1.62 4.69
C ARG A 71 15.70 -1.82 3.40
N LEU A 72 15.07 -1.55 2.26
CA LEU A 72 15.67 -1.73 0.94
C LEU A 72 16.88 -0.82 0.73
N LEU A 73 16.90 0.33 1.42
CA LEU A 73 18.00 1.31 1.35
C LEU A 73 18.98 1.19 2.53
N LYS A 74 18.82 0.18 3.40
CA LYS A 74 19.64 -0.03 4.61
C LYS A 74 19.71 1.24 5.48
N LEU A 75 18.56 1.85 5.74
CA LEU A 75 18.40 3.04 6.60
C LEU A 75 17.83 2.69 7.98
N ASP A 76 17.72 1.40 8.25
CA ASP A 76 17.47 0.71 9.49
C ASP A 76 18.78 0.68 10.29
N ASP A 77 19.09 1.81 10.93
CA ASP A 77 20.15 1.97 11.94
C ASP A 77 19.63 1.54 13.32
#